data_AF-A0A485LQY7-F1
#
_entry.id   AF-A0A485LQY7-F1
#
_cell.length_a   1.000
_cell.length_b   1.000
_cell.length_c   1.000
_cell.angle_alpha   90.00
_cell.angle_beta   90.00
_cell.angle_gamma   90.00
#
_symmetry.space_group_name_H-M   'P 1'
#
loop_
_entity.id
_entity.type
_entity.pdbx_description
1 polymer ?
#
loop_
_entity_poly.entity_id
_entity_poly.type
_entity_poly.pdbx_seq_one_letter_code
_entity_poly.pdbx_strand_id
1 'polypeptide(L)'
;MFNNNQHDNNQHLVNNTVLPFEVWVDSFQSALKAIGNVVMVLSLWNNPTTLMRTWCVFEIYVASVINARFEVAMGKSQKQAFLQDIQDTNSFFQMLGTIKSENSTTAIASDRANIAALMQAGNVSFADLDRMLFDVLGD
;
A
#
# COMPACT_ATOMS: atom_id res chain seq x y z
N MET A 1 -2.58 14.23 3.90
CA MET A 1 -2.34 13.30 2.78
C MET A 1 -0.86 13.04 2.71
N PHE A 2 -0.42 11.84 3.12
CA PHE A 2 0.93 11.39 2.80
C PHE A 2 0.94 11.09 1.30
N ASN A 3 1.80 11.80 0.56
CA ASN A 3 1.85 11.70 -0.89
C ASN A 3 2.73 10.51 -1.24
N ASN A 4 2.19 9.53 -1.97
CA ASN A 4 2.93 8.32 -2.32
C ASN A 4 4.22 8.59 -3.15
N ASN A 5 4.35 9.76 -3.79
CA ASN A 5 5.58 10.18 -4.47
C ASN A 5 6.75 10.52 -3.52
N GLN A 6 6.53 10.49 -2.21
CA GLN A 6 7.53 10.83 -1.22
C GLN A 6 8.57 9.73 -0.99
N HIS A 7 8.23 8.46 -1.20
CA HIS A 7 9.15 7.35 -0.91
C HIS A 7 10.18 7.05 -2.03
N ASP A 8 10.02 7.64 -3.23
CA ASP A 8 10.97 7.44 -4.34
C ASP A 8 12.06 8.53 -4.41
N ASN A 9 11.92 9.64 -3.67
CA ASN A 9 12.86 10.76 -3.72
C ASN A 9 13.44 11.06 -2.33
N ASN A 10 14.51 10.33 -1.98
CA ASN A 10 15.52 10.74 -0.99
C ASN A 10 15.04 11.04 0.44
N GLN A 11 13.96 10.40 0.91
CA GLN A 11 13.34 10.73 2.20
C GLN A 11 14.01 10.19 3.46
N HIS A 12 15.14 9.48 3.35
CA HIS A 12 15.91 9.18 4.55
C HIS A 12 16.58 10.43 5.15
N LEU A 13 16.60 11.59 4.48
CA LEU A 13 17.27 12.81 4.96
C LEU A 13 16.29 13.76 5.66
N VAL A 14 16.23 13.71 6.98
CA VAL A 14 15.74 14.84 7.81
C VAL A 14 16.98 15.53 8.36
N ASN A 15 17.19 16.81 8.05
CA ASN A 15 18.40 17.56 8.43
C ASN A 15 19.71 16.81 8.10
N ASN A 16 19.85 16.31 6.87
CA ASN A 16 21.05 15.57 6.44
C ASN A 16 21.35 14.26 7.21
N THR A 17 20.39 13.74 7.97
CA THR A 17 20.57 12.55 8.81
C THR A 17 19.61 11.44 8.38
N VAL A 18 20.16 10.24 8.16
CA VAL A 18 19.43 8.99 7.92
C VAL A 18 18.76 8.55 9.22
N LEU A 19 17.45 8.82 9.37
CA LEU A 19 16.68 8.36 10.54
C LEU A 19 16.46 6.84 10.49
N PRO A 20 16.61 6.09 11.60
CA PRO A 20 16.34 4.65 11.62
C PRO A 20 14.92 4.30 11.16
N PHE A 21 14.77 3.11 10.58
CA PHE A 21 13.50 2.58 10.09
C PHE A 21 12.40 2.61 11.17
N GLU A 22 12.76 2.28 12.41
CA GLU A 22 11.86 2.23 13.56
C GLU A 22 11.22 3.60 13.85
N VAL A 23 11.98 4.69 13.69
CA VAL A 23 11.48 6.06 13.92
C VAL A 23 10.40 6.42 12.90
N TRP A 24 10.57 6.01 11.65
CA TRP A 24 9.58 6.21 10.60
C TRP A 24 8.32 5.39 10.84
N VAL A 25 8.49 4.12 11.19
CA VAL A 25 7.38 3.21 11.49
C VAL A 25 6.56 3.73 12.66
N ASP A 26 7.19 4.08 13.77
CA ASP A 26 6.50 4.55 14.97
C ASP A 26 5.75 5.86 14.72
N SER A 27 6.40 6.81 14.04
CA SER A 27 5.78 8.09 13.69
C SER A 27 4.59 7.91 12.76
N PHE A 28 4.73 7.04 11.76
CA PHE A 28 3.69 6.76 10.78
C PHE A 28 2.50 6.01 11.39
N GLN A 29 2.77 4.96 12.18
CA GLN A 29 1.73 4.22 12.90
C GLN A 29 0.96 5.12 13.87
N SER A 30 1.67 5.98 14.61
CA SER A 30 1.04 6.94 15.54
C SER A 30 0.13 7.92 14.80
N ALA A 31 0.59 8.46 13.67
CA ALA A 31 -0.20 9.37 12.85
C ALA A 31 -1.45 8.66 12.27
N LEU A 32 -1.29 7.46 11.72
CA LEU A 32 -2.41 6.70 11.17
C LEU A 32 -3.42 6.29 12.24
N LYS A 33 -2.96 5.89 13.43
CA LYS A 33 -3.83 5.57 14.56
C LYS A 33 -4.66 6.77 15.02
N ALA A 34 -4.09 7.98 14.96
CA ALA A 34 -4.83 9.20 15.30
C ALA A 34 -5.87 9.59 14.25
N ILE A 35 -5.61 9.33 12.96
CA ILE A 35 -6.53 9.66 11.86
C ILE A 35 -7.65 8.62 11.73
N GLY A 36 -7.33 7.33 11.91
CA GLY A 36 -8.28 6.21 11.84
C GLY A 36 -8.84 5.91 10.45
N ASN A 37 -8.37 6.62 9.42
CA ASN A 37 -8.82 6.49 8.04
C ASN A 37 -7.61 6.55 7.10
N VAL A 38 -7.57 5.65 6.11
CA VAL A 38 -6.53 5.55 5.09
C VAL A 38 -7.20 5.51 3.73
N VAL A 39 -6.82 6.43 2.84
CA VAL A 39 -7.28 6.43 1.45
C VAL A 39 -6.08 6.18 0.55
N MET A 40 -6.05 5.02 -0.11
CA MET A 40 -5.06 4.70 -1.12
C MET A 40 -5.51 5.20 -2.49
N VAL A 41 -4.69 6.00 -3.15
CA VAL A 41 -4.97 6.48 -4.51
C VAL A 41 -4.32 5.56 -5.53
N LEU A 42 -5.12 4.79 -6.28
CA LEU A 42 -4.63 3.99 -7.40
C LEU A 42 -4.54 4.86 -8.66
N SER A 43 -3.31 5.05 -9.14
CA SER A 43 -2.99 5.84 -10.34
C SER A 43 -3.27 5.08 -11.63
N LEU A 44 -3.17 3.75 -11.62
CA LEU A 44 -3.45 2.84 -12.73
C LEU A 44 -4.17 1.62 -12.18
N TRP A 45 -5.39 1.33 -12.62
CA TRP A 45 -6.14 0.19 -12.07
C TRP A 45 -5.69 -1.15 -12.68
N ASN A 46 -5.22 -1.15 -13.93
CA ASN A 46 -4.80 -2.38 -14.65
C ASN A 46 -3.32 -2.75 -14.43
N ASN A 47 -2.52 -1.83 -13.90
CA ASN A 47 -1.14 -2.04 -13.50
C ASN A 47 -0.78 -1.06 -12.36
N PRO A 48 -1.34 -1.25 -11.16
CA PRO A 48 -1.09 -0.39 -10.02
C PRO A 48 0.35 -0.59 -9.56
N THR A 49 1.21 0.27 -10.08
CA THR A 49 2.59 0.44 -9.61
C THR A 49 2.65 0.78 -8.12
N THR A 50 1.54 1.25 -7.54
CA THR A 50 1.36 1.46 -6.10
C THR A 50 1.61 0.18 -5.30
N LEU A 51 1.07 -0.98 -5.70
CA LEU A 51 1.28 -2.23 -4.96
C LEU A 51 2.62 -2.91 -5.27
N MET A 52 3.32 -2.42 -6.30
CA MET A 52 4.70 -2.80 -6.57
C MET A 52 5.72 -2.06 -5.70
N ARG A 53 5.26 -1.12 -4.83
CA ARG A 53 6.13 -0.37 -3.91
C ARG A 53 5.94 -0.85 -2.49
N THR A 54 7.02 -1.29 -1.87
CA THR A 54 6.99 -1.91 -0.52
C THR A 54 6.40 -0.97 0.53
N TRP A 55 6.62 0.34 0.39
CA TRP A 55 6.04 1.33 1.29
C TRP A 55 4.51 1.40 1.21
N CYS A 56 3.90 1.26 0.03
CA CYS A 56 2.44 1.20 -0.08
C CYS A 56 1.87 -0.07 0.56
N VAL A 57 2.60 -1.19 0.47
CA VAL A 57 2.23 -2.43 1.17
C VAL A 57 2.26 -2.22 2.69
N PHE A 58 3.25 -1.47 3.19
CA PHE A 58 3.30 -1.08 4.60
C PHE A 58 2.11 -0.21 5.02
N GLU A 59 1.60 0.69 4.17
CA GLU A 59 0.39 1.48 4.46
C GLU A 59 -0.84 0.59 4.68
N ILE A 60 -1.02 -0.43 3.83
CA ILE A 60 -2.10 -1.42 3.96
C ILE A 60 -1.93 -2.25 5.23
N TYR A 61 -0.69 -2.69 5.52
CA TYR A 61 -0.37 -3.39 6.76
C TYR A 61 -0.75 -2.57 8.00
N VAL A 62 -0.33 -1.31 8.07
CA VAL A 62 -0.67 -0.46 9.21
C VAL A 62 -2.18 -0.24 9.31
N ALA A 63 -2.87 -0.01 8.19
CA ALA A 63 -4.33 0.11 8.17
C ALA A 63 -5.02 -1.15 8.72
N SER A 64 -4.53 -2.34 8.34
CA SER A 64 -5.02 -3.63 8.83
C SER A 64 -4.81 -3.79 10.34
N VAL A 65 -3.59 -3.55 10.83
CA VAL A 65 -3.24 -3.73 12.25
C VAL A 65 -4.01 -2.79 13.18
N ILE A 66 -4.24 -1.54 12.75
CA ILE A 66 -4.98 -0.57 13.57
C ILE A 66 -6.49 -0.61 13.33
N ASN A 67 -6.97 -1.51 12.47
CA ASN A 67 -8.37 -1.59 12.02
C ASN A 67 -8.90 -0.22 11.55
N ALA A 68 -8.09 0.50 10.77
CA ALA A 68 -8.51 1.76 10.18
C ALA A 68 -9.52 1.52 9.04
N ARG A 69 -10.39 2.50 8.81
CA ARG A 69 -11.19 2.52 7.59
C ARG A 69 -10.25 2.68 6.40
N PHE A 70 -10.16 1.64 5.57
CA PHE A 70 -9.35 1.63 4.36
C PHE A 70 -10.25 1.85 3.14
N GLU A 71 -9.94 2.86 2.33
CA GLU A 71 -10.65 3.15 1.08
C GLU A 71 -9.67 3.26 -0.07
N VAL A 72 -10.18 2.99 -1.27
CA VAL A 72 -9.43 3.17 -2.51
C VAL A 72 -10.07 4.26 -3.36
N ALA A 73 -9.26 5.24 -3.75
CA ALA A 73 -9.66 6.28 -4.68
C ALA A 73 -8.95 6.08 -6.03
N MET A 74 -9.65 6.41 -7.12
CA MET A 74 -9.13 6.37 -8.47
C MET A 74 -9.40 7.69 -9.18
N GLY A 75 -8.53 8.06 -10.12
CA GLY A 75 -8.81 9.16 -11.04
C GLY A 75 -10.08 8.86 -11.88
N LYS A 76 -10.82 9.90 -12.29
CA LYS A 76 -12.11 9.72 -13.01
C LYS A 76 -12.02 8.80 -14.24
N SER A 77 -10.98 8.98 -15.06
CA SER A 77 -10.75 8.15 -16.25
C SER A 77 -10.42 6.70 -15.90
N GLN A 78 -9.62 6.48 -14.86
CA GLN A 78 -9.28 5.14 -14.36
C GLN A 78 -10.50 4.44 -13.76
N LYS A 79 -11.33 5.16 -12.99
CA LYS A 79 -12.58 4.63 -12.45
C LYS A 79 -13.53 4.21 -13.57
N GLN A 80 -13.64 5.01 -14.64
CA GLN A 80 -14.49 4.65 -15.77
C GLN A 80 -13.99 3.39 -16.49
N ALA A 81 -12.69 3.26 -16.71
CA ALA A 81 -12.09 2.07 -17.29
C ALA A 81 -12.25 0.85 -16.38
N PHE A 82 -12.04 1.01 -15.08
CA PHE A 82 -12.30 -0.03 -14.07
C PHE A 82 -13.75 -0.51 -14.10
N LEU A 83 -14.72 0.40 -14.12
CA LEU A 83 -16.16 0.05 -14.15
C LEU A 83 -16.59 -0.63 -15.46
N GLN A 84 -15.89 -0.37 -16.56
CA GLN A 84 -16.10 -1.07 -17.83
C GLN A 84 -15.53 -2.48 -17.80
N ASP A 85 -14.31 -2.64 -17.26
CA ASP A 85 -13.60 -3.91 -17.28
C ASP A 85 -14.07 -4.87 -16.18
N ILE A 86 -14.60 -4.38 -15.05
CA ILE A 86 -15.19 -5.23 -14.00
C ILE A 86 -16.50 -5.91 -14.44
N GLN A 87 -17.11 -5.47 -15.56
CA GLN A 87 -18.20 -6.22 -16.20
C GLN A 87 -17.73 -7.59 -16.68
N ASP A 88 -16.43 -7.75 -16.92
CA ASP A 88 -15.77 -9.02 -17.14
C ASP A 88 -15.04 -9.45 -15.86
N THR A 89 -15.66 -10.36 -15.13
CA THR A 89 -15.14 -10.92 -13.88
C THR A 89 -13.74 -11.52 -14.05
N ASN A 90 -13.39 -12.02 -15.24
CA ASN A 90 -12.06 -12.56 -15.50
C ASN A 90 -11.00 -11.47 -15.57
N SER A 91 -11.31 -10.32 -16.16
CA SER A 91 -10.39 -9.19 -16.28
C SER A 91 -10.04 -8.60 -14.90
N PHE A 92 -11.02 -8.54 -14.00
CA PHE A 92 -10.81 -8.15 -12.60
C PHE A 92 -9.87 -9.12 -11.87
N PHE A 93 -10.17 -10.42 -11.88
CA PHE A 93 -9.31 -11.42 -11.22
C PHE A 93 -7.94 -11.58 -11.87
N GLN A 94 -7.82 -11.37 -13.18
CA GLN A 94 -6.54 -11.40 -13.89
C GLN A 94 -5.65 -10.22 -13.47
N MET A 95 -6.21 -9.01 -13.41
CA MET A 95 -5.51 -7.83 -12.89
C MET A 95 -5.03 -8.10 -11.46
N LEU A 96 -5.94 -8.49 -10.56
CA LEU A 96 -5.60 -8.79 -9.16
C LEU A 96 -4.57 -9.93 -9.04
N GLY A 97 -4.65 -10.96 -9.90
CA GLY A 97 -3.69 -12.06 -9.92
C GLY A 97 -2.30 -11.67 -10.44
N THR A 98 -2.21 -10.63 -11.28
CA THR A 98 -0.92 -10.10 -11.76
C THR A 98 -0.20 -9.23 -10.74
N ILE A 99 -0.90 -8.71 -9.74
CA ILE A 99 -0.31 -7.80 -8.75
C ILE A 99 -0.23 -8.51 -7.41
N LYS A 100 1.00 -8.78 -6.97
CA LYS A 100 1.26 -9.41 -5.68
C LYS A 100 2.10 -8.47 -4.84
N SER A 101 1.60 -8.08 -3.68
CA SER A 101 2.36 -7.24 -2.72
C SER A 101 3.70 -7.88 -2.32
N GLU A 102 3.80 -9.21 -2.40
CA GLU A 102 5.03 -9.99 -2.20
C GLU A 102 6.17 -9.59 -3.17
N ASN A 103 5.82 -9.20 -4.40
CA ASN A 103 6.76 -8.77 -5.44
C ASN A 103 7.12 -7.28 -5.33
N SER A 104 6.66 -6.58 -4.30
CA SER A 104 6.95 -5.17 -4.11
C SER A 104 8.45 -4.91 -3.92
N THR A 105 8.89 -3.75 -4.40
CA THR A 105 10.28 -3.29 -4.37
C THR A 105 10.39 -1.91 -3.72
N THR A 106 11.60 -1.57 -3.31
CA THR A 106 11.97 -0.29 -2.69
C THR A 106 13.42 0.02 -3.05
N ALA A 107 13.78 1.29 -3.06
CA ALA A 107 15.14 1.74 -3.36
C ALA A 107 16.17 1.23 -2.32
N ILE A 108 15.73 1.03 -1.07
CA ILE A 108 16.58 0.57 0.03
C ILE A 108 16.16 -0.86 0.39
N ALA A 109 16.99 -1.84 0.03
CA ALA A 109 16.67 -3.26 0.21
C ALA A 109 16.34 -3.66 1.67
N SER A 110 16.93 -2.98 2.66
CA SER A 110 16.65 -3.24 4.07
C SER A 110 15.21 -2.89 4.45
N ASP A 111 14.57 -1.89 3.81
CA ASP A 111 13.19 -1.52 4.14
C ASP A 111 12.23 -2.68 3.86
N ARG A 112 12.42 -3.40 2.75
CA ARG A 112 11.61 -4.59 2.42
C ARG A 112 11.79 -5.69 3.45
N ALA A 113 13.03 -5.96 3.87
CA ALA A 113 13.30 -6.96 4.89
C ALA A 113 12.66 -6.58 6.23
N ASN A 114 12.77 -5.30 6.62
CA ASN A 114 12.21 -4.80 7.88
C ASN A 114 10.68 -4.80 7.86
N ILE A 115 10.05 -4.39 6.75
CA ILE A 115 8.59 -4.43 6.59
C ILE A 115 8.07 -5.87 6.62
N ALA A 116 8.74 -6.80 5.93
CA ALA A 116 8.37 -8.21 5.96
C ALA A 116 8.51 -8.80 7.38
N ALA A 117 9.56 -8.44 8.12
CA ALA A 117 9.75 -8.84 9.51
C ALA A 117 8.65 -8.29 10.44
N LEU A 118 8.25 -7.02 10.26
CA LEU A 118 7.13 -6.42 10.99
C LEU A 118 5.81 -7.14 10.71
N MET A 119 5.52 -7.41 9.43
CA MET A 119 4.32 -8.15 9.03
C MET A 119 4.27 -9.54 9.67
N GLN A 120 5.40 -10.26 9.64
CA GLN A 120 5.52 -11.56 10.28
C GLN A 120 5.31 -11.49 11.80
N ALA A 121 5.87 -10.48 12.46
CA ALA A 121 5.67 -10.25 13.90
C ALA A 121 4.21 -9.89 14.24
N GLY A 122 3.51 -9.19 13.33
CA GLY A 122 2.09 -8.89 13.42
C GLY A 122 1.16 -10.03 12.99
N ASN A 123 1.71 -11.18 12.58
CA ASN A 123 0.96 -12.32 12.04
C ASN A 123 0.07 -11.96 10.83
N VAL A 124 0.57 -11.06 9.96
CA VAL A 124 -0.09 -10.63 8.72
C VAL A 124 0.76 -11.07 7.54
N SER A 125 0.17 -11.74 6.56
CA SER A 125 0.85 -12.13 5.31
C SER A 125 0.58 -11.14 4.18
N PHE A 126 1.41 -11.14 3.13
CA PHE A 126 1.15 -10.36 1.91
C PHE A 126 -0.21 -10.72 1.29
N ALA A 127 -0.62 -11.99 1.36
CA ALA A 127 -1.91 -12.44 0.85
C ALA A 127 -3.09 -11.84 1.64
N ASP A 128 -2.91 -11.55 2.93
CA ASP A 128 -3.96 -10.89 3.74
C ASP A 128 -4.12 -9.42 3.33
N LEU A 129 -3.02 -8.74 2.99
CA LEU A 129 -3.05 -7.38 2.46
C LEU A 129 -3.69 -7.33 1.07
N ASP A 130 -3.33 -8.27 0.20
CA ASP A 130 -3.94 -8.40 -1.13
C ASP A 130 -5.46 -8.60 -1.01
N ARG A 131 -5.92 -9.49 -0.11
CA ARG A 131 -7.37 -9.68 0.16
C ARG A 131 -8.05 -8.42 0.68
N MET A 132 -7.46 -7.71 1.64
CA MET A 132 -8.02 -6.46 2.17
C MET A 132 -8.26 -5.43 1.06
N LEU A 133 -7.34 -5.33 0.11
CA LEU A 133 -7.52 -4.46 -1.05
C LEU A 133 -8.64 -4.97 -1.97
N PHE A 134 -8.72 -6.28 -2.20
CA PHE A 134 -9.73 -6.88 -3.07
C PHE A 134 -11.14 -6.63 -2.55
N ASP A 135 -11.34 -6.77 -1.23
CA ASP A 135 -12.62 -6.51 -0.58
C ASP A 135 -13.07 -5.06 -0.83
N VAL A 136 -12.16 -4.09 -0.66
CA VAL A 136 -12.46 -2.66 -0.89
C VAL A 136 -12.74 -2.32 -2.36
N LEU A 137 -12.20 -3.10 -3.31
CA LEU A 137 -12.48 -2.91 -4.73
C LEU A 137 -13.74 -3.65 -5.20
N GLY A 138 -14.22 -4.63 -4.44
CA GLY A 138 -15.42 -5.42 -4.74
C GLY A 138 -16.73 -4.83 -4.20
N ASP A 139 -16.66 -3.97 -3.18
CA ASP A 139 -17.78 -3.21 -2.60
C ASP A 139 -18.18 -1.97 -3.44
#